data_AF-A0A7C2SQM5-F1
#
_entry.id   AF-A0A7C2SQM5-F1
#
_cell.length_a   1.000
_cell.length_b   1.000
_cell.length_c   1.000
_cell.angle_alpha   90.00
_cell.angle_beta   90.00
_cell.angle_gamma   90.00
#
_symmetry.space_group_name_H-M   'P 1'
#
loop_
_entity.id
_entity.type
_entity.pdbx_description
1 polymer ?
#
loop_
_entity_poly.entity_id
_entity_poly.type
_entity_poly.pdbx_seq_one_letter_code
_entity_poly.pdbx_strand_id
1 'polypeptide(L)'
;MGRALAVALALALLAGAGLLVARTRGERAAGAPASAELEALRAALAEEQAALAALAEEVARHERALAALRGAAPHGADGAARAPQPERTGSPPGAAPDEAAAAGGSPAGASPAAAVGEAPQARRALDDARLAGAGLPPREAEELRRLFDDTELERLYLQDQAHREGWPAERLEGALAAVDARFEALRGERGEATYDWFLYASGRPNRVVVDGVLGGSAAAAAGLRPGDVLYAYAGGRLFEPLELVEATHQGRLHESVEIEVERDGARTRVSVPRGPLGVRVAGRTVRPDAPAR
;
A
#
# COMPACT_ATOMS: atom_id res chain seq x y z
N MET A 1 4.75 -12.48 23.68
CA MET A 1 3.84 -12.37 22.51
C MET A 1 2.60 -13.29 22.55
N GLY A 2 2.39 -14.12 23.59
CA GLY A 2 1.25 -15.05 23.61
C GLY A 2 -0.11 -14.51 24.11
N ARG A 3 -0.17 -13.30 24.68
CA ARG A 3 -1.41 -12.78 25.34
C ARG A 3 -2.25 -11.85 24.47
N ALA A 4 -1.64 -11.09 23.55
CA ALA A 4 -2.37 -10.23 22.62
C ALA A 4 -3.17 -11.04 21.57
N LEU A 5 -2.62 -12.18 21.15
CA LEU A 5 -3.26 -13.10 20.20
C LEU A 5 -4.47 -13.82 20.82
N ALA A 6 -4.46 -14.04 22.15
CA ALA A 6 -5.59 -14.62 22.87
C ALA A 6 -6.77 -13.64 23.01
N VAL A 7 -6.50 -12.33 23.14
CA VAL A 7 -7.54 -11.30 23.23
C VAL A 7 -8.20 -11.04 21.87
N ALA A 8 -7.41 -11.02 20.79
CA ALA A 8 -7.95 -10.90 19.43
C ALA A 8 -8.81 -12.12 19.02
N LEU A 9 -8.43 -13.34 19.44
CA LEU A 9 -9.22 -14.54 19.17
C LEU A 9 -10.53 -14.58 19.99
N ALA A 10 -10.53 -14.06 21.22
CA ALA A 10 -11.73 -13.96 22.06
C ALA A 10 -12.74 -12.94 21.49
N LEU A 11 -12.25 -11.81 20.95
CA LEU A 11 -13.08 -10.80 20.28
C LEU A 11 -13.71 -11.33 18.98
N ALA A 12 -12.98 -12.14 18.20
CA ALA A 12 -13.51 -12.76 16.99
C ALA A 12 -14.56 -13.86 17.29
N LEU A 13 -14.39 -14.63 18.35
CA LEU A 13 -15.34 -15.67 18.77
C LEU A 13 -16.64 -15.09 19.38
N LEU A 14 -16.57 -13.93 20.06
CA LEU A 14 -17.76 -13.27 20.63
C LEU A 14 -18.58 -12.51 19.57
N ALA A 15 -17.94 -11.85 18.60
CA ALA A 15 -18.64 -11.23 17.46
C ALA A 15 -19.31 -12.28 16.56
N GLY A 16 -18.67 -13.45 16.39
CA GLY A 16 -19.25 -14.59 15.66
C GLY A 16 -20.44 -15.23 16.37
N ALA A 17 -20.43 -15.29 17.71
CA ALA A 17 -21.55 -15.84 18.50
C ALA A 17 -22.77 -14.91 18.51
N GLY A 18 -22.59 -13.58 18.55
CA GLY A 18 -23.68 -12.61 18.49
C GLY A 18 -24.44 -12.64 17.15
N LEU A 19 -23.72 -12.81 16.04
CA LEU A 19 -24.33 -12.86 14.70
C LEU A 19 -25.06 -14.19 14.43
N LEU A 20 -24.63 -15.30 15.07
CA LEU A 20 -25.28 -16.61 14.92
C LEU A 20 -26.57 -16.75 15.76
N VAL A 21 -26.67 -16.07 16.91
CA VAL A 21 -27.88 -16.08 17.74
C VAL A 21 -28.99 -15.19 17.16
N ALA A 22 -28.65 -14.11 16.47
CA ALA A 22 -29.64 -13.26 15.78
C ALA A 22 -30.33 -13.97 14.60
N ARG A 23 -29.65 -14.91 13.92
CA ARG A 23 -30.20 -15.59 12.74
C ARG A 23 -31.13 -16.78 13.06
N THR A 24 -31.10 -17.29 14.29
CA THR A 24 -31.90 -18.46 14.71
C THR A 24 -33.21 -18.10 15.43
N ARG A 25 -33.48 -16.81 15.69
CA ARG A 25 -34.75 -16.34 16.28
C ARG A 25 -35.75 -15.73 15.29
N GLY A 26 -35.37 -15.60 14.02
CA GLY A 26 -36.18 -14.97 12.97
C GLY A 26 -37.40 -15.76 12.48
N GLU A 27 -37.66 -16.98 12.97
CA GLU A 27 -38.75 -17.83 12.46
C GLU A 27 -40.03 -17.91 13.31
N ARG A 28 -40.15 -17.17 14.43
CA ARG A 28 -41.44 -17.11 15.16
C ARG A 28 -41.74 -15.76 15.78
N ALA A 29 -42.23 -14.82 14.96
CA ALA A 29 -43.08 -13.73 15.45
C ALA A 29 -43.93 -13.09 14.34
N ALA A 30 -44.53 -13.89 13.46
CA ALA A 30 -45.61 -13.37 12.61
C ALA A 30 -46.86 -13.15 13.48
N GLY A 31 -46.96 -11.98 14.13
CA GLY A 31 -48.17 -11.56 14.86
C GLY A 31 -47.99 -10.68 16.10
N ALA A 32 -46.80 -10.17 16.41
CA ALA A 32 -46.65 -9.23 17.54
C ALA A 32 -47.16 -7.83 17.14
N PRO A 33 -47.88 -7.08 18.02
CA PRO A 33 -48.26 -5.71 17.73
C PRO A 33 -46.99 -4.86 17.55
N ALA A 34 -47.01 -3.91 16.62
CA ALA A 34 -45.85 -3.07 16.25
C ALA A 34 -45.17 -2.37 17.46
N SER A 35 -45.87 -2.19 18.58
CA SER A 35 -45.31 -1.70 19.84
C SER A 35 -44.35 -2.68 20.52
N ALA A 36 -44.60 -3.98 20.43
CA ALA A 36 -43.75 -5.02 21.03
C ALA A 36 -42.44 -5.19 20.24
N GLU A 37 -42.46 -5.04 18.92
CA GLU A 37 -41.24 -5.03 18.09
C GLU A 37 -40.38 -3.80 18.37
N LEU A 38 -41.00 -2.63 18.51
CA LEU A 38 -40.30 -1.38 18.86
C LEU A 38 -39.64 -1.46 20.25
N GLU A 39 -40.32 -2.02 21.25
CA GLU A 39 -39.75 -2.24 22.59
C GLU A 39 -38.60 -3.27 22.55
N ALA A 40 -38.72 -4.33 21.76
CA ALA A 40 -37.65 -5.31 21.59
C ALA A 40 -36.39 -4.70 20.93
N LEU A 41 -36.57 -3.87 19.90
CA LEU A 41 -35.47 -3.16 19.25
C LEU A 41 -34.80 -2.14 20.18
N ARG A 42 -35.57 -1.43 21.00
CA ARG A 42 -35.03 -0.50 22.02
C ARG A 42 -34.23 -1.24 23.09
N ALA A 43 -34.71 -2.39 23.54
CA ALA A 43 -33.98 -3.22 24.50
C ALA A 43 -32.66 -3.74 23.91
N ALA A 44 -32.67 -4.21 22.66
CA ALA A 44 -31.47 -4.66 21.96
C ALA A 44 -30.44 -3.52 21.79
N LEU A 45 -30.90 -2.32 21.41
CA LEU A 45 -30.02 -1.15 21.27
C LEU A 45 -29.43 -0.73 22.63
N ALA A 46 -30.20 -0.78 23.71
CA ALA A 46 -29.71 -0.47 25.04
C ALA A 46 -28.65 -1.47 25.53
N GLU A 47 -28.82 -2.76 25.21
CA GLU A 47 -27.86 -3.82 25.53
C GLU A 47 -26.55 -3.63 24.76
N GLU A 48 -26.63 -3.27 23.48
CA GLU A 48 -25.46 -2.94 22.65
C GLU A 48 -24.73 -1.69 23.14
N GLN A 49 -25.47 -0.63 23.50
CA GLN A 49 -24.90 0.58 24.09
C GLN A 49 -24.19 0.31 25.42
N ALA A 50 -24.74 -0.57 26.26
CA ALA A 50 -24.10 -0.99 27.50
C ALA A 50 -22.82 -1.78 27.26
N ALA A 51 -22.81 -2.66 26.25
CA ALA A 51 -21.62 -3.42 25.86
C ALA A 51 -20.50 -2.50 25.34
N LEU A 52 -20.84 -1.50 24.52
CA LEU A 52 -19.89 -0.50 24.03
C LEU A 52 -19.31 0.37 25.15
N ALA A 53 -20.14 0.78 26.11
CA ALA A 53 -19.69 1.54 27.27
C ALA A 53 -18.70 0.73 28.14
N ALA A 54 -19.00 -0.55 28.38
CA ALA A 54 -18.10 -1.45 29.12
C ALA A 54 -16.75 -1.64 28.42
N LEU A 55 -16.76 -1.78 27.09
CA LEU A 55 -15.52 -1.88 26.29
C LEU A 55 -14.70 -0.59 26.35
N ALA A 56 -15.35 0.58 26.28
CA ALA A 56 -14.68 1.87 26.40
C ALA A 56 -13.99 2.05 27.77
N GLU A 57 -14.62 1.62 28.86
CA GLU A 57 -14.00 1.62 30.19
C GLU A 57 -12.79 0.69 30.27
N GLU A 58 -12.86 -0.48 29.62
CA GLU A 58 -11.75 -1.42 29.57
C GLU A 58 -10.56 -0.86 28.79
N VAL A 59 -10.79 -0.20 27.66
CA VAL A 59 -9.74 0.50 26.90
C VAL A 59 -9.10 1.60 27.75
N ALA A 60 -9.90 2.45 28.40
CA ALA A 60 -9.39 3.50 29.28
C ALA A 60 -8.59 2.96 30.48
N ARG A 61 -8.89 1.75 30.94
CA ARG A 61 -8.10 1.06 31.99
C ARG A 61 -6.74 0.61 31.45
N HIS A 62 -6.71 0.04 30.25
CA HIS A 62 -5.47 -0.40 29.60
C HIS A 62 -4.55 0.78 29.29
N GLU A 63 -5.09 1.90 28.80
CA GLU A 63 -4.32 3.12 28.54
C GLU A 63 -3.66 3.67 29.81
N ARG A 64 -4.39 3.71 30.92
CA ARG A 64 -3.84 4.10 32.22
C ARG A 64 -2.73 3.15 32.69
N ALA A 65 -2.89 1.84 32.49
CA ALA A 65 -1.85 0.86 32.82
C ALA A 65 -0.59 1.05 31.97
N LEU A 66 -0.74 1.33 30.66
CA LEU A 66 0.39 1.63 29.77
C LEU A 66 1.09 2.94 30.14
N ALA A 67 0.32 3.97 30.50
CA ALA A 67 0.88 5.24 30.97
C ALA A 67 1.69 5.06 32.26
N ALA A 68 1.21 4.26 33.21
CA ALA A 68 1.94 3.95 34.44
C ALA A 68 3.25 3.20 34.17
N LEU A 69 3.25 2.24 33.23
CA LEU A 69 4.46 1.52 32.83
C LEU A 69 5.49 2.44 32.14
N ARG A 70 5.04 3.40 31.34
CA ARG A 70 5.90 4.40 30.69
C ARG A 70 6.46 5.42 31.70
N GLY A 71 5.67 5.83 32.69
CA GLY A 71 6.09 6.74 33.75
C GLY A 71 7.05 6.12 34.78
N ALA A 72 7.12 4.79 34.86
CA ALA A 72 7.97 4.05 35.80
C ALA A 72 9.41 3.79 35.30
N ALA A 73 9.81 4.32 34.13
CA ALA A 73 11.20 4.25 33.69
C ALA A 73 12.04 5.31 34.42
N PRO A 74 13.00 4.92 35.29
CA PRO A 74 13.83 5.90 36.00
C PRO A 74 14.77 6.61 35.02
N HIS A 75 14.72 7.94 35.02
CA HIS A 75 15.78 8.79 34.47
C HIS A 75 17.09 8.50 35.23
N GLY A 76 17.93 7.63 34.66
CA GLY A 76 19.33 7.46 35.05
C GLY A 76 20.23 8.35 34.21
N ALA A 77 20.26 9.64 34.53
CA ALA A 77 21.25 10.57 34.00
C ALA A 77 21.80 11.40 35.16
N ASP A 78 22.85 10.88 35.81
CA ASP A 78 23.86 11.69 36.51
C ASP A 78 25.05 10.78 36.88
N GLY A 79 26.26 11.15 36.45
CA GLY A 79 27.47 10.40 36.80
C GLY A 79 28.70 10.73 35.94
N ALA A 80 29.35 11.85 36.25
CA ALA A 80 30.62 12.31 35.69
C ALA A 80 31.85 11.49 36.17
N ALA A 81 32.85 11.33 35.29
CA ALA A 81 34.31 11.23 35.55
C ALA A 81 35.02 11.11 34.19
N ARG A 82 35.81 12.05 33.64
CA ARG A 82 37.03 12.79 34.04
C ARG A 82 38.34 11.96 34.07
N ALA A 83 39.13 12.17 33.00
CA ALA A 83 40.61 12.15 32.83
C ALA A 83 41.34 10.81 32.53
N PRO A 84 42.59 10.81 31.98
CA PRO A 84 43.37 11.87 31.31
C PRO A 84 43.98 11.50 29.93
N GLN A 85 44.43 12.53 29.20
CA GLN A 85 45.34 12.47 28.04
C GLN A 85 46.81 12.38 28.49
N PRO A 86 47.73 11.85 27.66
CA PRO A 86 49.15 12.19 27.75
C PRO A 86 49.58 13.14 26.62
N GLU A 87 50.25 14.21 27.03
CA GLU A 87 50.99 15.13 26.18
C GLU A 87 52.25 14.47 25.59
N ARG A 88 52.54 14.77 24.32
CA ARG A 88 53.92 14.79 23.81
C ARG A 88 54.15 16.01 22.93
N THR A 89 55.02 16.85 23.47
CA THR A 89 55.68 18.02 22.90
C THR A 89 56.64 17.68 21.76
N GLY A 90 56.83 18.60 20.81
CA GLY A 90 58.05 18.67 19.98
C GLY A 90 57.81 19.23 18.57
N SER A 91 58.38 20.40 18.28
CA SER A 91 58.16 21.26 17.10
C SER A 91 59.29 21.10 16.02
N PRO A 92 59.31 21.88 14.90
CA PRO A 92 59.67 21.51 13.51
C PRO A 92 61.13 21.92 13.14
N PRO A 93 61.59 22.30 11.90
CA PRO A 93 61.02 22.34 10.53
C PRO A 93 61.95 21.85 9.39
N GLY A 94 61.49 21.86 8.12
CA GLY A 94 62.39 21.80 6.96
C GLY A 94 61.76 21.62 5.57
N ALA A 95 61.76 22.71 4.79
CA ALA A 95 61.97 22.82 3.33
C ALA A 95 61.04 22.10 2.31
N ALA A 96 60.41 22.94 1.47
CA ALA A 96 59.97 22.63 0.09
C ALA A 96 61.18 22.66 -0.88
N PRO A 97 61.07 22.59 -2.24
CA PRO A 97 59.93 22.29 -3.12
C PRO A 97 60.26 21.34 -4.32
N ASP A 98 59.23 21.12 -5.16
CA ASP A 98 59.24 21.12 -6.64
C ASP A 98 59.52 19.89 -7.54
N GLU A 99 58.88 19.97 -8.72
CA GLU A 99 58.99 19.20 -9.99
C GLU A 99 58.14 17.91 -10.11
N ALA A 100 57.06 17.88 -10.92
CA ALA A 100 56.99 17.87 -12.40
C ALA A 100 57.67 16.61 -12.99
N ALA A 101 57.18 15.84 -13.96
CA ALA A 101 56.20 16.00 -15.02
C ALA A 101 55.78 14.58 -15.49
N ALA A 102 54.51 14.32 -15.82
CA ALA A 102 53.97 14.28 -17.19
C ALA A 102 54.52 13.18 -18.14
N ALA A 103 53.63 12.24 -18.48
CA ALA A 103 53.36 11.63 -19.80
C ALA A 103 52.71 10.25 -19.53
N GLY A 104 51.52 9.89 -20.00
CA GLY A 104 50.82 10.25 -21.22
C GLY A 104 50.57 8.96 -22.00
N GLY A 105 49.31 8.51 -22.11
CA GLY A 105 48.96 7.34 -22.94
C GLY A 105 47.65 6.63 -22.57
N SER A 106 46.52 7.27 -22.87
CA SER A 106 45.21 6.63 -23.08
C SER A 106 45.24 5.76 -24.38
N PRO A 107 44.25 4.90 -24.76
CA PRO A 107 42.82 4.96 -24.38
C PRO A 107 42.05 3.62 -24.23
N ALA A 108 40.74 3.76 -24.04
CA ALA A 108 39.65 2.84 -24.36
C ALA A 108 39.13 1.91 -23.24
N GLY A 109 38.04 2.36 -22.61
CA GLY A 109 37.20 1.58 -21.71
C GLY A 109 36.11 2.47 -21.10
N ALA A 110 35.23 3.00 -21.96
CA ALA A 110 34.12 3.85 -21.54
C ALA A 110 33.11 3.05 -20.70
N SER A 111 33.30 3.06 -19.38
CA SER A 111 32.23 2.80 -18.41
C SER A 111 31.61 4.14 -18.02
N PRO A 112 30.32 4.40 -18.30
CA PRO A 112 29.64 5.51 -17.67
C PRO A 112 29.22 5.08 -16.25
N ALA A 113 30.18 5.08 -15.33
CA ALA A 113 29.93 5.17 -13.90
C ALA A 113 30.01 6.65 -13.51
N ALA A 114 28.94 7.40 -13.79
CA ALA A 114 28.73 8.75 -13.25
C ALA A 114 27.25 9.15 -13.44
N ALA A 115 26.34 8.46 -12.77
CA ALA A 115 25.11 9.06 -12.29
C ALA A 115 25.23 9.13 -10.77
N VAL A 116 25.83 10.24 -10.32
CA VAL A 116 25.94 10.60 -8.91
C VAL A 116 24.51 10.79 -8.37
N GLY A 117 24.19 10.00 -7.35
CA GLY A 117 23.08 10.14 -6.39
C GLY A 117 21.95 11.09 -6.73
N GLU A 118 20.91 10.56 -7.39
CA GLU A 118 19.56 11.00 -7.04
C GLU A 118 19.15 10.28 -5.76
N ALA A 119 18.92 11.04 -4.70
CA ALA A 119 18.36 10.54 -3.46
C ALA A 119 17.02 9.81 -3.74
N PRO A 120 16.68 8.72 -3.03
CA PRO A 120 15.40 8.00 -3.22
C PRO A 120 14.14 8.81 -2.80
N GLN A 121 14.29 10.09 -2.46
CA GLN A 121 13.25 10.95 -1.90
C GLN A 121 12.29 11.53 -2.95
N ALA A 122 12.54 11.29 -4.24
CA ALA A 122 11.68 11.70 -5.34
C ALA A 122 10.59 10.67 -5.68
N ARG A 123 10.14 9.86 -4.70
CA ARG A 123 8.83 9.18 -4.76
C ARG A 123 7.73 10.21 -4.42
N ARG A 124 7.64 11.16 -5.35
CA ARG A 124 6.57 12.08 -5.74
C ARG A 124 5.50 12.34 -4.68
N ALA A 125 5.54 13.55 -4.10
CA ALA A 125 4.34 14.18 -3.57
C ALA A 125 3.20 14.06 -4.61
N LEU A 126 1.98 13.83 -4.14
CA LEU A 126 0.79 13.79 -4.98
C LEU A 126 0.76 15.06 -5.84
N ASP A 127 0.65 14.89 -7.16
CA ASP A 127 0.69 16.02 -8.08
C ASP A 127 -0.69 16.69 -8.10
N ASP A 128 -0.83 17.76 -7.32
CA ASP A 128 -2.10 18.50 -7.18
C ASP A 128 -2.59 19.04 -8.53
N ALA A 129 -1.68 19.36 -9.46
CA ALA A 129 -2.05 19.79 -10.80
C ALA A 129 -2.67 18.64 -11.63
N ARG A 130 -2.24 17.40 -11.40
CA ARG A 130 -2.87 16.21 -12.02
C ARG A 130 -4.24 15.91 -11.44
N LEU A 131 -4.45 16.14 -10.15
CA LEU A 131 -5.77 16.02 -9.51
C LEU A 131 -6.73 17.12 -9.97
N ALA A 132 -6.29 18.39 -9.99
CA ALA A 132 -7.13 19.51 -10.38
C ALA A 132 -7.46 19.51 -11.89
N GLY A 133 -6.51 19.09 -12.73
CA GLY A 133 -6.70 18.97 -14.18
C GLY A 133 -7.64 17.84 -14.60
N ALA A 134 -8.09 16.99 -13.66
CA ALA A 134 -8.75 15.71 -13.88
C ALA A 134 -10.27 15.77 -14.10
N GLY A 135 -10.92 16.85 -13.69
CA GLY A 135 -12.37 16.87 -13.56
C GLY A 135 -12.89 16.16 -12.30
N LEU A 136 -12.02 15.84 -11.33
CA LEU A 136 -12.46 15.49 -9.98
C LEU A 136 -13.02 16.74 -9.27
N PRO A 137 -14.09 16.59 -8.47
CA PRO A 137 -14.55 17.64 -7.57
C PRO A 137 -13.42 18.09 -6.60
N PRO A 138 -13.27 19.39 -6.31
CA PRO A 138 -12.21 19.88 -5.43
C PRO A 138 -12.18 19.20 -4.05
N ARG A 139 -13.37 18.89 -3.52
CA ARG A 139 -13.51 18.18 -2.25
C ARG A 139 -12.94 16.77 -2.30
N GLU A 140 -13.19 16.03 -3.37
CA GLU A 140 -12.66 14.67 -3.54
C GLU A 140 -11.15 14.68 -3.72
N ALA A 141 -10.63 15.65 -4.47
CA ALA A 141 -9.19 15.85 -4.60
C ALA A 141 -8.52 16.13 -3.25
N GLU A 142 -9.13 16.97 -2.40
CA GLU A 142 -8.63 17.26 -1.06
C GLU A 142 -8.70 16.04 -0.13
N GLU A 143 -9.79 15.25 -0.20
CA GLU A 143 -9.92 14.00 0.56
C GLU A 143 -8.85 12.97 0.14
N LEU A 144 -8.62 12.79 -1.16
CA LEU A 144 -7.55 11.91 -1.68
C LEU A 144 -6.16 12.40 -1.27
N ARG A 145 -5.96 13.72 -1.25
CA ARG A 145 -4.71 14.32 -0.80
C ARG A 145 -4.41 13.99 0.66
N ARG A 146 -5.39 14.20 1.54
CA ARG A 146 -5.25 13.89 2.97
C ARG A 146 -4.95 12.40 3.18
N LEU A 147 -5.68 11.53 2.50
CA LEU A 147 -5.45 10.09 2.57
C LEU A 147 -4.02 9.71 2.14
N PHE A 148 -3.54 10.28 1.03
CA PHE A 148 -2.17 10.05 0.57
C PHE A 148 -1.14 10.51 1.62
N ASP A 149 -1.26 11.75 2.09
CA ASP A 149 -0.33 12.34 3.04
C ASP A 149 -0.30 11.57 4.38
N ASP A 150 -1.48 11.17 4.89
CA ASP A 150 -1.60 10.37 6.11
C ASP A 150 -0.90 9.01 5.97
N THR A 151 -1.02 8.39 4.79
CA THR A 151 -0.46 7.06 4.57
C THR A 151 1.05 7.09 4.33
N GLU A 152 1.55 8.09 3.60
CA GLU A 152 3.00 8.32 3.46
C GLU A 152 3.65 8.60 4.82
N LEU A 153 2.96 9.37 5.67
CA LEU A 153 3.41 9.63 7.04
C LEU A 153 3.42 8.35 7.88
N GLU A 154 2.40 7.50 7.80
CA GLU A 154 2.37 6.20 8.48
C GLU A 154 3.52 5.30 8.02
N ARG A 155 3.78 5.20 6.72
CA ARG A 155 4.93 4.46 6.16
C ARG A 155 6.26 4.97 6.70
N LEU A 156 6.44 6.29 6.76
CA LEU A 156 7.65 6.91 7.29
C LEU A 156 7.84 6.54 8.78
N TYR A 157 6.78 6.60 9.58
CA TYR A 157 6.84 6.20 10.99
C TYR A 157 7.15 4.72 11.17
N LEU A 158 6.57 3.84 10.34
CA LEU A 158 6.87 2.40 10.38
C LEU A 158 8.35 2.13 10.07
N GLN A 159 8.94 2.84 9.12
CA GLN A 159 10.36 2.72 8.78
C GLN A 159 11.27 3.21 9.91
N ASP A 160 10.99 4.38 10.47
CA ASP A 160 11.75 4.91 11.62
C ASP A 160 11.64 3.97 12.83
N GLN A 161 10.43 3.49 13.13
CA GLN A 161 10.21 2.52 14.21
C GLN A 161 10.98 1.21 13.98
N ALA A 162 10.91 0.64 12.76
CA ALA A 162 11.63 -0.57 12.41
C ALA A 162 13.14 -0.41 12.55
N HIS A 163 13.68 0.74 12.15
CA HIS A 163 15.09 1.06 12.30
C HIS A 163 15.51 1.15 13.77
N ARG A 164 14.72 1.84 14.60
CA ARG A 164 15.01 2.03 16.04
C ARG A 164 14.88 0.76 16.86
N GLU A 165 13.87 -0.05 16.57
CA GLU A 165 13.57 -1.28 17.30
C GLU A 165 14.29 -2.51 16.72
N GLY A 166 15.02 -2.35 15.62
CA GLY A 166 15.74 -3.44 14.96
C GLY A 166 14.80 -4.55 14.45
N TRP A 167 13.70 -4.15 13.81
CA TRP A 167 12.73 -5.12 13.30
C TRP A 167 13.35 -6.02 12.22
N PRO A 168 12.98 -7.32 12.18
CA PRO A 168 13.32 -8.18 11.07
C PRO A 168 12.59 -7.71 9.80
N ALA A 169 13.20 -7.96 8.63
CA ALA A 169 12.71 -7.48 7.34
C ALA A 169 11.26 -7.92 7.07
N GLU A 170 10.94 -9.17 7.40
CA GLU A 170 9.62 -9.77 7.17
C GLU A 170 8.52 -9.05 7.97
N ARG A 171 8.86 -8.53 9.16
CA ARG A 171 7.90 -7.77 9.96
C ARG A 171 7.64 -6.39 9.38
N LEU A 172 8.69 -5.71 8.91
CA LEU A 172 8.54 -4.42 8.23
C LEU A 172 7.76 -4.59 6.93
N GLU A 173 8.08 -5.62 6.14
CA GLU A 173 7.36 -5.96 4.91
C GLU A 173 5.87 -6.20 5.18
N GLY A 174 5.54 -7.02 6.19
CA GLY A 174 4.14 -7.25 6.57
C GLY A 174 3.41 -6.00 7.05
N ALA A 175 4.08 -5.12 7.81
CA ALA A 175 3.48 -3.87 8.26
C ALA A 175 3.23 -2.89 7.10
N LEU A 176 4.20 -2.76 6.19
CA LEU A 176 4.05 -1.94 4.97
C LEU A 176 2.96 -2.52 4.05
N ALA A 177 2.91 -3.84 3.87
CA ALA A 177 1.87 -4.49 3.09
C ALA A 177 0.46 -4.26 3.69
N ALA A 178 0.33 -4.18 5.02
CA ALA A 178 -0.94 -3.85 5.66
C ALA A 178 -1.37 -2.39 5.39
N VAL A 179 -0.42 -1.47 5.28
CA VAL A 179 -0.68 -0.08 4.88
C VAL A 179 -1.10 -0.04 3.40
N ASP A 180 -0.37 -0.74 2.53
CA ASP A 180 -0.69 -0.82 1.10
C ASP A 180 -2.06 -1.49 0.85
N ALA A 181 -2.44 -2.50 1.66
CA ALA A 181 -3.76 -3.14 1.55
C ALA A 181 -4.93 -2.20 1.89
N ARG A 182 -4.73 -1.20 2.76
CA ARG A 182 -5.74 -0.16 3.01
C ARG A 182 -5.93 0.73 1.78
N PHE A 183 -4.86 0.99 1.02
CA PHE A 183 -4.98 1.68 -0.26
C PHE A 183 -5.78 0.87 -1.28
N GLU A 184 -5.59 -0.46 -1.33
CA GLU A 184 -6.39 -1.31 -2.22
C GLU A 184 -7.88 -1.34 -1.82
N ALA A 185 -8.19 -1.20 -0.53
CA ALA A 185 -9.57 -1.07 -0.06
C ALA A 185 -10.27 0.18 -0.63
N LEU A 186 -9.51 1.25 -0.95
CA LEU A 186 -10.03 2.47 -1.59
C LEU A 186 -10.78 2.16 -2.89
N ARG A 187 -10.28 1.19 -3.67
CA ARG A 187 -10.91 0.74 -4.92
C ARG A 187 -12.35 0.26 -4.69
N GLY A 188 -12.58 -0.47 -3.60
CA GLY A 188 -13.91 -0.97 -3.22
C GLY A 188 -14.82 0.11 -2.65
N GLU A 189 -14.28 1.02 -1.84
CA GLU A 189 -15.06 2.05 -1.14
C GLU A 189 -15.43 3.26 -2.02
N ARG A 190 -14.48 3.71 -2.85
CA ARG A 190 -14.61 4.95 -3.65
C ARG A 190 -14.76 4.70 -5.15
N GLY A 191 -14.71 3.43 -5.56
CA GLY A 191 -14.87 2.99 -6.94
C GLY A 191 -13.61 3.07 -7.79
N GLU A 192 -13.65 2.40 -8.94
CA GLU A 192 -12.48 2.21 -9.81
C GLU A 192 -12.02 3.49 -10.51
N ALA A 193 -12.91 4.46 -10.76
CA ALA A 193 -12.54 5.72 -11.41
C ALA A 193 -11.69 6.59 -10.47
N THR A 194 -12.12 6.73 -9.21
CA THR A 194 -11.39 7.47 -8.18
C THR A 194 -10.02 6.86 -7.91
N TYR A 195 -9.96 5.53 -7.82
CA TYR A 195 -8.71 4.78 -7.65
C TYR A 195 -7.74 5.00 -8.82
N ASP A 196 -8.24 5.00 -10.06
CA ASP A 196 -7.44 5.28 -11.26
C ASP A 196 -6.79 6.68 -11.22
N TRP A 197 -7.57 7.69 -10.81
CA TRP A 197 -7.09 9.06 -10.64
C TRP A 197 -6.05 9.20 -9.54
N PHE A 198 -6.27 8.51 -8.43
CA PHE A 198 -5.30 8.44 -7.36
C PHE A 198 -3.96 7.85 -7.82
N LEU A 199 -3.97 6.72 -8.54
CA LEU A 199 -2.75 6.12 -9.09
C LEU A 199 -2.03 7.08 -10.05
N TYR A 200 -2.78 7.76 -10.93
CA TYR A 200 -2.23 8.74 -11.85
C TYR A 200 -1.57 9.94 -11.15
N ALA A 201 -2.24 10.50 -10.14
CA ALA A 201 -1.78 11.66 -9.39
C ALA A 201 -0.58 11.33 -8.48
N SER A 202 -0.53 10.12 -7.92
CA SER A 202 0.63 9.64 -7.14
C SER A 202 1.80 9.24 -8.02
N GLY A 203 1.61 9.23 -9.35
CA GLY A 203 2.63 8.84 -10.32
C GLY A 203 2.93 7.34 -10.30
N ARG A 204 2.03 6.53 -9.74
CA ARG A 204 2.03 5.08 -9.87
C ARG A 204 1.53 4.67 -11.25
N PRO A 205 1.92 3.49 -11.76
CA PRO A 205 1.28 2.92 -12.93
C PRO A 205 -0.21 2.71 -12.69
N ASN A 206 -1.02 2.96 -13.71
CA ASN A 206 -2.45 2.70 -13.67
C ASN A 206 -2.94 2.01 -14.94
N ARG A 207 -2.03 1.60 -15.82
CA ARG A 207 -2.30 0.81 -17.02
C ARG A 207 -1.24 -0.26 -17.15
N VAL A 208 -1.66 -1.41 -17.68
CA VAL A 208 -0.77 -2.50 -18.05
C VAL A 208 -0.51 -2.42 -19.55
N VAL A 209 0.74 -2.37 -19.97
CA VAL A 209 1.12 -2.29 -21.39
C VAL A 209 1.89 -3.56 -21.77
N VAL A 210 1.59 -4.10 -22.95
CA VAL A 210 2.34 -5.22 -23.52
C VAL A 210 3.64 -4.70 -24.10
N ASP A 211 4.77 -5.06 -23.49
CA ASP A 211 6.11 -4.74 -24.01
C ASP A 211 6.56 -5.72 -25.09
N GLY A 212 6.10 -6.97 -24.99
CA GLY A 212 6.54 -8.03 -25.86
C GLY A 212 5.59 -9.22 -25.84
N VAL A 213 5.54 -9.94 -26.95
CA VAL A 213 4.74 -11.16 -27.08
C VAL A 213 5.66 -12.30 -27.54
N LEU A 214 5.62 -13.42 -26.82
CA LEU A 214 6.42 -14.59 -27.16
C LEU A 214 5.80 -15.32 -28.36
N GLY A 215 6.62 -15.71 -29.33
CA GLY A 215 6.17 -16.50 -30.47
C GLY A 215 5.60 -17.85 -30.03
N GLY A 216 4.51 -18.29 -30.67
CA GLY A 216 3.82 -19.54 -30.33
C GLY A 216 3.02 -19.52 -29.02
N SER A 217 2.88 -18.36 -28.38
CA SER A 217 2.08 -18.21 -27.16
C SER A 217 0.58 -18.04 -27.42
N ALA A 218 -0.23 -18.19 -26.37
CA ALA A 218 -1.66 -17.91 -26.40
C ALA A 218 -1.96 -16.45 -26.79
N ALA A 219 -1.19 -15.50 -26.27
CA ALA A 219 -1.30 -14.10 -26.63
C ALA A 219 -0.99 -13.84 -28.12
N ALA A 220 0.04 -14.49 -28.66
CA ALA A 220 0.37 -14.39 -30.08
C ALA A 220 -0.75 -14.94 -30.97
N ALA A 221 -1.28 -16.12 -30.61
CA ALA A 221 -2.39 -16.74 -31.35
C ALA A 221 -3.67 -15.89 -31.32
N ALA A 222 -3.90 -15.17 -30.22
CA ALA A 222 -5.02 -14.25 -30.06
C ALA A 222 -4.78 -12.87 -30.70
N GLY A 223 -3.59 -12.60 -31.22
CA GLY A 223 -3.27 -11.37 -31.93
C GLY A 223 -2.96 -10.17 -31.03
N LEU A 224 -2.57 -10.39 -29.78
CA LEU A 224 -1.97 -9.35 -28.94
C LEU A 224 -0.62 -8.90 -29.54
N ARG A 225 -0.32 -7.62 -29.37
CA ARG A 225 0.86 -6.98 -29.95
C ARG A 225 1.58 -6.12 -28.91
N PRO A 226 2.91 -5.95 -29.05
CA PRO A 226 3.62 -4.91 -28.31
C PRO A 226 2.96 -3.54 -28.53
N GLY A 227 2.80 -2.78 -27.47
CA GLY A 227 2.10 -1.48 -27.45
C GLY A 227 0.63 -1.54 -27.04
N ASP A 228 0.01 -2.73 -27.01
CA ASP A 228 -1.37 -2.88 -26.52
C ASP A 228 -1.46 -2.47 -25.06
N VAL A 229 -2.48 -1.67 -24.72
CA VAL A 229 -2.79 -1.31 -23.33
C VAL A 229 -3.93 -2.20 -22.85
N LEU A 230 -3.68 -3.02 -21.84
CA LEU A 230 -4.67 -3.92 -21.25
C LEU A 230 -5.48 -3.15 -20.20
N TYR A 231 -6.80 -3.13 -20.39
CA TYR A 231 -7.74 -2.43 -19.50
C TYR A 231 -8.47 -3.38 -18.56
N ALA A 232 -8.84 -4.56 -19.04
CA ALA A 232 -9.55 -5.54 -18.26
C ALA A 232 -9.21 -6.96 -18.72
N TYR A 233 -9.31 -7.90 -17.79
CA TYR A 233 -9.13 -9.32 -18.02
C TYR A 233 -10.25 -10.10 -17.32
N ALA A 234 -10.98 -10.91 -18.08
CA ALA A 234 -12.14 -11.66 -17.60
C ALA A 234 -13.19 -10.79 -16.86
N GLY A 235 -13.37 -9.55 -17.34
CA GLY A 235 -14.29 -8.57 -16.75
C GLY A 235 -13.75 -7.81 -15.52
N GLY A 236 -12.59 -8.20 -14.99
CA GLY A 236 -11.91 -7.47 -13.91
C GLY A 236 -11.01 -6.39 -14.48
N ARG A 237 -11.10 -5.17 -13.95
CA ARG A 237 -10.25 -4.05 -14.39
C ARG A 237 -8.81 -4.22 -13.92
N LEU A 238 -7.86 -3.88 -14.79
CA LEU A 238 -6.43 -3.96 -14.56
C LEU A 238 -5.81 -2.56 -14.46
N PHE A 239 -5.03 -2.35 -13.42
CA PHE A 239 -4.22 -1.17 -13.15
C PHE A 239 -2.73 -1.51 -13.09
N GLU A 240 -2.39 -2.70 -12.58
CA GLU A 240 -1.00 -3.10 -12.36
C GLU A 240 -0.67 -4.48 -13.00
N PRO A 241 0.60 -4.69 -13.44
CA PRO A 241 1.00 -5.97 -14.06
C PRO A 241 0.78 -7.21 -13.18
N LEU A 242 0.90 -7.07 -11.85
CA LEU A 242 0.71 -8.17 -10.91
C LEU A 242 -0.73 -8.68 -10.92
N GLU A 243 -1.72 -7.78 -11.04
CA GLU A 243 -3.13 -8.15 -11.11
C GLU A 243 -3.42 -9.03 -12.33
N LEU A 244 -2.76 -8.77 -13.47
CA LEU A 244 -2.89 -9.64 -14.65
C LEU A 244 -2.36 -11.04 -14.36
N VAL A 245 -1.19 -11.14 -13.72
CA VAL A 245 -0.61 -12.44 -13.35
C VAL A 245 -1.56 -13.18 -12.42
N GLU A 246 -2.01 -12.54 -11.35
CA GLU A 246 -2.96 -13.14 -10.40
C GLU A 246 -4.26 -13.56 -11.08
N ALA A 247 -4.83 -12.72 -11.95
CA ALA A 247 -6.05 -13.03 -12.68
C ALA A 247 -5.90 -14.22 -13.64
N THR A 248 -4.70 -14.46 -14.18
CA THR A 248 -4.43 -15.65 -15.02
C THR A 248 -4.39 -16.96 -14.23
N HIS A 249 -4.12 -16.89 -12.92
CA HIS A 249 -4.16 -18.06 -12.02
C HIS A 249 -5.56 -18.38 -11.49
N GLN A 250 -6.50 -17.43 -11.59
CA GLN A 250 -7.87 -17.62 -11.15
C GLN A 250 -8.70 -18.33 -12.22
N GLY A 251 -9.62 -19.20 -11.79
CA GLY A 251 -10.55 -19.91 -12.67
C GLY A 251 -10.02 -21.22 -13.22
N ARG A 252 -10.59 -21.69 -14.33
CA ARG A 252 -10.22 -22.97 -14.95
C ARG A 252 -9.16 -22.78 -16.02
N LEU A 253 -8.11 -23.59 -15.98
CA LEU A 253 -7.07 -23.58 -17.00
C LEU A 253 -7.70 -23.83 -18.40
N HIS A 254 -7.23 -23.09 -19.40
CA HIS A 254 -7.72 -23.13 -20.79
C HIS A 254 -9.16 -22.66 -21.03
N GLU A 255 -9.84 -22.15 -20.01
CA GLU A 255 -11.10 -21.44 -20.20
C GLU A 255 -10.89 -20.20 -21.08
N SER A 256 -11.78 -19.99 -22.05
CA SER A 256 -11.71 -18.81 -22.92
C SER A 256 -12.22 -17.58 -22.15
N VAL A 257 -11.39 -16.54 -22.08
CA VAL A 257 -11.70 -15.28 -21.40
C VAL A 257 -11.43 -14.09 -22.30
N GLU A 258 -12.20 -13.03 -22.09
CA GLU A 258 -12.01 -11.77 -22.81
C GLU A 258 -10.96 -10.89 -22.11
N ILE A 259 -10.11 -10.28 -22.92
CA ILE A 259 -9.23 -9.18 -22.54
C ILE A 259 -9.69 -7.95 -23.29
N GLU A 260 -9.91 -6.85 -22.58
CA GLU A 260 -10.13 -5.54 -23.19
C GLU A 260 -8.78 -4.86 -23.40
N VAL A 261 -8.48 -4.53 -24.66
CA VAL A 261 -7.22 -3.92 -25.06
C VAL A 261 -7.46 -2.65 -25.84
N GLU A 262 -6.64 -1.63 -25.62
CA GLU A 262 -6.61 -0.43 -26.44
C GLU A 262 -5.37 -0.47 -27.35
N ARG A 263 -5.63 -0.33 -28.65
CA ARG A 263 -4.62 -0.25 -29.70
C ARG A 263 -4.94 0.95 -30.57
N ASP A 264 -3.97 1.83 -30.76
CA ASP A 264 -4.11 3.05 -31.57
C ASP A 264 -5.32 3.93 -31.16
N GLY A 265 -5.64 3.96 -29.86
CA GLY A 265 -6.76 4.71 -29.29
C GLY A 265 -8.13 4.03 -29.44
N ALA A 266 -8.21 2.85 -30.05
CA ALA A 266 -9.44 2.06 -30.17
C ALA A 266 -9.45 0.91 -29.16
N ARG A 267 -10.54 0.80 -28.37
CA ARG A 267 -10.77 -0.34 -27.48
C ARG A 267 -11.33 -1.52 -28.27
N THR A 268 -10.70 -2.67 -28.13
CA THR A 268 -11.07 -3.93 -28.77
C THR A 268 -11.06 -5.05 -27.73
N ARG A 269 -11.83 -6.11 -27.97
CA ARG A 269 -11.83 -7.29 -27.11
C ARG A 269 -11.16 -8.44 -27.83
N VAL A 270 -10.29 -9.14 -27.10
CA VAL A 270 -9.53 -10.28 -27.60
C VAL A 270 -9.80 -11.46 -26.69
N SER A 271 -10.15 -12.61 -27.27
CA SER A 271 -10.38 -13.83 -26.52
C SER A 271 -9.09 -14.64 -26.40
N VAL A 272 -8.70 -15.00 -25.18
CA VAL A 272 -7.52 -15.82 -24.89
C VAL A 272 -7.88 -16.99 -23.97
N PRO A 273 -7.19 -18.13 -24.05
CA PRO A 273 -7.29 -19.16 -23.03
C PRO A 273 -6.61 -18.70 -21.73
N ARG A 274 -7.23 -18.96 -20.58
CA ARG A 274 -6.63 -18.76 -19.26
C ARG A 274 -5.36 -19.60 -19.10
N GLY A 275 -4.41 -19.06 -18.34
CA GLY A 275 -3.11 -19.66 -18.05
C GLY A 275 -1.96 -18.75 -18.50
N PRO A 276 -0.76 -19.31 -18.75
CA PRO A 276 0.40 -18.54 -19.19
C PRO A 276 0.13 -17.90 -20.56
N LEU A 277 -0.10 -16.59 -20.59
CA LEU A 277 -0.41 -15.87 -21.83
C LEU A 277 0.80 -15.74 -22.76
N GLY A 278 2.02 -15.73 -22.20
CA GLY A 278 3.27 -15.54 -22.95
C GLY A 278 3.50 -14.10 -23.40
N VAL A 279 3.17 -13.14 -22.54
CA VAL A 279 3.44 -11.71 -22.73
C VAL A 279 4.48 -11.21 -21.73
N ARG A 280 5.24 -10.19 -22.14
CA ARG A 280 5.98 -9.31 -21.23
C ARG A 280 5.16 -8.05 -21.08
N VAL A 281 4.94 -7.63 -19.84
CA VAL A 281 4.11 -6.46 -19.52
C VAL A 281 4.88 -5.50 -18.62
N ALA A 282 4.57 -4.22 -18.76
CA ALA A 282 5.03 -3.15 -17.88
C ALA A 282 3.87 -2.28 -17.41
N GLY A 283 4.09 -1.59 -16.29
CA GLY A 283 3.17 -0.56 -15.81
C GLY A 283 3.44 0.77 -16.51
N ARG A 284 2.37 1.46 -16.92
CA ARG A 284 2.43 2.83 -17.46
C ARG A 284 1.48 3.74 -16.72
N THR A 285 1.91 4.97 -16.43
CA THR A 285 1.04 6.03 -15.91
C THR A 285 0.39 6.76 -17.09
N VAL A 286 -0.93 6.67 -17.20
CA VAL A 286 -1.73 7.28 -18.26
C VAL A 286 -2.84 8.10 -17.61
N ARG A 287 -3.16 9.26 -18.18
CA ARG A 287 -4.27 10.06 -17.67
C ARG A 287 -5.59 9.28 -17.77
N PRO A 288 -6.36 9.12 -16.68
CA PRO A 288 -7.66 8.49 -16.73
C PRO A 288 -8.68 9.28 -17.54
N ASP A 289 -9.73 8.58 -17.97
CA ASP A 289 -10.92 9.23 -18.50
C ASP A 289 -11.62 10.01 -17.38
N ALA A 290 -12.31 11.10 -17.73
CA ALA A 290 -13.11 11.83 -16.75
C ALA A 290 -14.18 10.90 -16.16
N PRO A 291 -14.41 10.91 -14.83
CA PRO A 291 -15.47 10.12 -14.23
C PRO A 291 -16.82 10.52 -14.85
N ALA A 292 -17.65 9.54 -15.17
CA ALA A 292 -19.03 9.79 -15.60
C ALA A 292 -19.75 10.55 -14.46
N ARG A 293 -20.38 11.68 -14.80
CA ARG A 293 -21.12 12.54 -13.87
C ARG A 293 -22.48 11.96 -13.50
#